data_AF-A0A2M9P348-F1
#
_entry.id   AF-A0A2M9P348-F1
#
_cell.length_a   1.000
_cell.length_b   1.000
_cell.length_c   1.000
_cell.angle_alpha   90.00
_cell.angle_beta   90.00
_cell.angle_gamma   90.00
#
_symmetry.space_group_name_H-M   'P 1'
#
loop_
_entity.id
_entity.type
_entity.pdbx_description
1 polymer ?
#
loop_
_entity_poly.entity_id
_entity_poly.type
_entity_poly.pdbx_seq_one_letter_code
_entity_poly.pdbx_strand_id
1 'polypeptide(L)'
;AFGGGVMPAGAVVANEKVFKSWFDNPFMHTTTFGGNPLACAAAIATIDVLLEEKLPERAAEVGEYFLNGLREAANEHQDKVLEIRGQGLMIGIEFHKDEVGYEFSKALFDKGILVAGTLINSKTIRIEPS
;
A
#
# COMPACT_ATOMS: atom_id res chain seq x y z
N ALA A 1 6.85 2.35 -0.66
CA ALA A 1 7.52 1.35 0.18
C ALA A 1 8.99 1.20 -0.25
N PHE A 2 9.36 0.35 -1.22
CA PHE A 2 10.77 -0.06 -1.45
C PHE A 2 11.81 1.07 -1.59
N GLY A 3 11.55 2.11 -2.40
CA GLY A 3 12.46 3.25 -2.53
C GLY A 3 12.29 4.36 -1.47
N GLY A 4 11.63 4.06 -0.35
CA GLY A 4 11.44 4.98 0.78
C GLY A 4 10.54 6.18 0.54
N GLY A 5 9.87 6.25 -0.61
CA GLY A 5 9.20 7.49 -1.05
C GLY A 5 10.19 8.58 -1.49
N VAL A 6 11.48 8.26 -1.58
CA VAL A 6 12.56 9.18 -1.96
C VAL A 6 13.00 8.94 -3.40
N MET A 7 13.21 7.68 -3.77
CA MET A 7 13.69 7.30 -5.11
C MET A 7 12.76 6.30 -5.79
N PRO A 8 12.56 6.40 -7.13
CA PRO A 8 11.90 5.35 -7.89
C PRO A 8 12.81 4.12 -7.92
N ALA A 9 12.34 3.02 -7.33
CA ALA A 9 13.08 1.78 -7.25
C ALA A 9 12.13 0.58 -7.38
N GLY A 10 12.59 -0.45 -8.07
CA GLY A 10 11.93 -1.74 -8.18
C GLY A 10 12.98 -2.86 -8.21
N ALA A 11 12.62 -4.03 -7.73
CA ALA A 11 13.47 -5.20 -7.71
C ALA A 11 12.67 -6.45 -8.09
N VAL A 12 13.29 -7.33 -8.87
CA VAL A 12 12.78 -8.67 -9.15
C VAL A 12 13.72 -9.67 -8.49
N VAL A 13 13.19 -10.47 -7.58
CA VAL A 13 13.93 -11.51 -6.87
C VAL A 13 13.36 -12.86 -7.30
N ALA A 14 14.22 -13.78 -7.69
CA ALA A 14 13.84 -15.13 -8.10
C ALA A 14 14.79 -16.16 -7.48
N ASN A 15 14.33 -17.40 -7.37
CA ASN A 15 15.21 -18.50 -7.00
C ASN A 15 16.24 -18.77 -8.12
N GLU A 16 17.34 -19.42 -7.75
CA GLU A 16 18.43 -19.69 -8.67
C GLU A 16 17.99 -20.54 -9.88
N LYS A 17 17.09 -21.51 -9.68
CA LYS A 17 16.59 -22.37 -10.76
C LYS A 17 15.95 -21.55 -11.89
N VAL A 18 15.23 -20.48 -11.56
CA VAL A 18 14.62 -19.57 -12.54
C VAL A 18 15.68 -18.63 -13.14
N PHE A 19 16.51 -18.04 -12.30
CA PHE A 19 17.46 -17.00 -12.70
C PHE A 19 18.64 -17.54 -13.53
N LYS A 20 18.96 -18.83 -13.39
CA LYS A 20 20.02 -19.53 -14.17
C LYS A 20 19.90 -19.33 -15.68
N SER A 21 18.68 -19.21 -16.20
CA SER A 21 18.45 -19.01 -17.62
C SER A 21 19.11 -17.74 -18.17
N TRP A 22 19.45 -16.78 -17.31
CA TRP A 22 20.12 -15.52 -17.68
C TRP A 22 21.65 -15.55 -17.54
N PHE A 23 22.23 -16.59 -16.93
CA PHE A 23 23.67 -16.60 -16.63
C PHE A 23 24.55 -16.66 -17.88
N ASP A 24 24.14 -17.43 -18.88
CA ASP A 24 24.91 -17.55 -20.13
C ASP A 24 24.91 -16.25 -20.94
N ASN A 25 23.89 -15.40 -20.76
CA ASN A 25 23.82 -14.08 -21.38
C ASN A 25 23.18 -13.05 -20.42
N PRO A 26 24.01 -12.36 -19.61
CA PRO A 26 23.52 -11.40 -18.62
C PRO A 26 22.95 -10.11 -19.25
N PHE A 27 23.06 -9.93 -20.56
CA PHE A 27 22.54 -8.76 -21.27
C PHE A 27 21.13 -8.95 -21.82
N MET A 28 20.54 -10.16 -21.70
CA MET A 28 19.19 -10.44 -22.22
C MET A 28 18.10 -9.54 -21.65
N HIS A 29 18.28 -9.05 -20.43
CA HIS A 29 17.38 -8.10 -19.80
C HIS A 29 18.17 -7.11 -18.96
N THR A 30 18.21 -5.86 -19.39
CA THR A 30 18.91 -4.78 -18.70
C THR A 30 18.10 -3.48 -18.79
N THR A 31 18.48 -2.50 -17.99
CA THR A 31 17.92 -1.15 -18.05
C THR A 31 19.00 -0.14 -17.67
N THR A 32 18.97 1.04 -18.28
CA THR A 32 19.99 2.09 -18.09
C THR A 32 20.07 2.60 -16.65
N PHE A 33 18.93 2.68 -15.95
CA PHE A 33 18.85 3.25 -14.60
C PHE A 33 18.77 2.20 -13.49
N GLY A 34 18.72 0.91 -13.84
CA GLY A 34 18.61 -0.17 -12.86
C GLY A 34 19.86 -0.28 -12.01
N GLY A 35 19.67 -0.48 -10.70
CA GLY A 35 20.78 -0.64 -9.75
C GLY A 35 21.64 0.63 -9.56
N ASN A 36 21.12 1.81 -9.91
CA ASN A 36 21.85 3.04 -9.69
C ASN A 36 22.09 3.28 -8.17
N PRO A 37 23.25 3.84 -7.77
CA PRO A 37 23.62 3.96 -6.36
C PRO A 37 22.62 4.73 -5.50
N LEU A 38 21.95 5.74 -6.05
CA LEU A 38 21.02 6.58 -5.29
C LEU A 38 19.73 5.82 -4.94
N ALA A 39 19.17 5.07 -5.89
CA ALA A 39 18.03 4.21 -5.65
C ALA A 39 18.36 3.08 -4.67
N CYS A 40 19.55 2.47 -4.79
CA CYS A 40 20.03 1.45 -3.85
C CYS A 40 20.19 2.00 -2.43
N ALA A 41 20.78 3.19 -2.27
CA ALA A 41 20.94 3.82 -0.96
C ALA A 41 19.59 4.09 -0.28
N ALA A 42 18.62 4.62 -1.02
CA ALA A 42 17.27 4.84 -0.51
C ALA A 42 16.59 3.52 -0.10
N ALA A 43 16.73 2.46 -0.91
CA ALA A 43 16.14 1.16 -0.60
C ALA A 43 16.75 0.49 0.63
N ILE A 44 18.08 0.55 0.79
CA ILE A 44 18.78 0.03 1.97
C ILE A 44 18.30 0.76 3.22
N ALA A 45 18.35 2.10 3.22
CA ALA A 45 17.90 2.89 4.36
C ALA A 45 16.42 2.65 4.72
N THR A 46 15.57 2.42 3.70
CA THR A 46 14.16 2.05 3.92
C THR A 46 14.03 0.72 4.65
N ILE A 47 14.79 -0.30 4.21
CA ILE A 47 14.78 -1.62 4.83
C ILE A 47 15.29 -1.54 6.28
N ASP A 48 16.36 -0.79 6.51
CA ASP A 48 16.93 -0.60 7.85
C ASP A 48 15.88 -0.01 8.80
N VAL A 49 15.22 1.10 8.40
CA VAL A 49 14.16 1.72 9.21
C VAL A 49 12.99 0.78 9.46
N LEU A 50 12.52 0.04 8.43
CA LEU A 50 11.42 -0.93 8.59
C LEU A 50 11.73 -1.97 9.66
N LEU A 51 12.98 -2.45 9.73
CA LEU A 51 13.42 -3.48 10.66
C LEU A 51 13.74 -2.91 12.06
N GLU A 52 14.47 -1.80 12.13
CA GLU A 52 14.88 -1.17 13.39
C GLU A 52 13.68 -0.66 14.18
N GLU A 53 12.72 -0.02 13.50
CA GLU A 53 11.51 0.53 14.12
C GLU A 53 10.36 -0.49 14.21
N LYS A 54 10.55 -1.73 13.71
CA LYS A 54 9.52 -2.80 13.72
C LYS A 54 8.20 -2.33 13.11
N LEU A 55 8.30 -1.63 11.98
CA LEU A 55 7.13 -1.05 11.33
C LEU A 55 6.12 -2.09 10.83
N PRO A 56 6.50 -3.29 10.35
CA PRO A 56 5.53 -4.35 10.02
C PRO A 56 4.69 -4.78 11.23
N GLU A 57 5.29 -4.94 12.40
CA GLU A 57 4.61 -5.29 13.64
C GLU A 57 3.68 -4.17 14.08
N ARG A 58 4.17 -2.93 14.06
CA ARG A 58 3.36 -1.75 14.34
C ARG A 58 2.17 -1.63 13.38
N ALA A 59 2.36 -1.92 12.09
CA ALA A 59 1.29 -1.92 11.11
C ALA A 59 0.23 -2.98 11.40
N ALA A 60 0.62 -4.14 11.95
CA ALA A 60 -0.33 -5.16 12.41
C ALA A 60 -1.16 -4.66 13.61
N GLU A 61 -0.50 -4.13 14.64
CA GLU A 61 -1.14 -3.64 15.87
C GLU A 61 -2.08 -2.45 15.60
N VAL A 62 -1.57 -1.41 14.92
CA VAL A 62 -2.34 -0.20 14.60
C VAL A 62 -3.42 -0.51 13.56
N GLY A 63 -3.14 -1.41 12.63
CA GLY A 63 -4.11 -1.87 11.64
C GLY A 63 -5.32 -2.56 12.28
N GLU A 64 -5.10 -3.42 13.27
CA GLU A 64 -6.18 -4.07 14.01
C GLU A 64 -7.03 -3.05 14.78
N TYR A 65 -6.40 -2.13 15.51
CA TYR A 65 -7.08 -1.02 16.18
C TYR A 65 -7.95 -0.23 15.20
N PHE A 66 -7.39 0.15 14.04
CA PHE A 66 -8.06 1.01 13.08
C PHE A 66 -9.22 0.29 12.39
N LEU A 67 -9.03 -0.99 11.98
CA LEU A 67 -10.09 -1.81 11.40
C LEU A 67 -11.27 -1.98 12.36
N ASN A 68 -11.00 -2.23 13.64
CA ASN A 68 -12.05 -2.37 14.64
C ASN A 68 -12.83 -1.08 14.83
N GLY A 69 -12.15 0.06 14.94
CA GLY A 69 -12.80 1.37 15.04
C GLY A 69 -13.64 1.73 13.82
N LEU A 70 -13.16 1.42 12.61
CA LEU A 70 -13.92 1.66 11.37
C LEU A 70 -15.18 0.79 11.30
N ARG A 71 -15.08 -0.49 11.70
CA ARG A 71 -16.23 -1.42 11.75
C ARG A 71 -17.27 -0.96 12.76
N GLU A 72 -16.82 -0.55 13.94
CA GLU A 72 -17.70 -0.02 14.98
C GLU A 72 -18.45 1.24 14.50
N ALA A 73 -17.72 2.20 13.90
CA ALA A 73 -18.32 3.41 13.34
C ALA A 73 -19.30 3.13 12.17
N ALA A 74 -19.10 2.03 11.45
CA ALA A 74 -19.98 1.65 10.34
C ALA A 74 -21.27 0.92 10.78
N ASN A 75 -21.38 0.51 12.05
CA ASN A 75 -22.56 -0.23 12.54
C ASN A 75 -23.87 0.54 12.33
N GLU A 76 -23.85 1.86 12.47
CA GLU A 76 -25.03 2.73 12.24
C GLU A 76 -25.20 3.15 10.77
N HIS A 77 -24.34 2.67 9.88
CA HIS A 77 -24.27 3.07 8.47
C HIS A 77 -24.25 1.86 7.51
N GLN A 78 -24.81 0.72 7.93
CA GLN A 78 -24.89 -0.51 7.12
C GLN A 78 -25.73 -0.35 5.84
N ASP A 79 -26.57 0.67 5.77
CA ASP A 79 -27.32 1.08 4.57
C ASP A 79 -26.42 1.71 3.49
N LYS A 80 -25.24 2.21 3.87
CA LYS A 80 -24.26 2.87 3.01
C LYS A 80 -23.01 2.03 2.80
N VAL A 81 -22.47 1.48 3.88
CA VAL A 81 -21.26 0.67 3.89
C VAL A 81 -21.63 -0.79 3.63
N LEU A 82 -21.05 -1.36 2.58
CA LEU A 82 -21.21 -2.77 2.23
C LEU A 82 -20.28 -3.65 3.06
N GLU A 83 -18.99 -3.28 3.14
CA GLU A 83 -17.97 -4.06 3.84
C GLU A 83 -16.77 -3.20 4.23
N ILE A 84 -16.13 -3.55 5.36
CA ILE A 84 -14.81 -3.04 5.74
C ILE A 84 -13.84 -4.22 5.89
N ARG A 85 -12.80 -4.22 5.05
CA ARG A 85 -11.78 -5.27 4.98
C ARG A 85 -10.38 -4.67 4.95
N GLY A 86 -9.39 -5.45 5.35
CA GLY A 86 -8.00 -5.02 5.30
C GLY A 86 -7.07 -5.96 6.03
N GLN A 87 -5.77 -5.74 5.86
CA GLN A 87 -4.70 -6.41 6.57
C GLN A 87 -3.61 -5.41 6.91
N GLY A 88 -3.27 -5.29 8.20
CA GLY A 88 -2.43 -4.20 8.69
C GLY A 88 -3.03 -2.84 8.31
N LEU A 89 -2.22 -1.97 7.72
CA LEU A 89 -2.62 -0.63 7.29
C LEU A 89 -3.12 -0.55 5.83
N MET A 90 -3.31 -1.69 5.15
CA MET A 90 -3.96 -1.72 3.84
C MET A 90 -5.45 -2.01 4.03
N ILE A 91 -6.27 -0.95 4.02
CA ILE A 91 -7.69 -1.01 4.37
C ILE A 91 -8.56 -0.53 3.21
N GLY A 92 -9.67 -1.23 2.96
CA GLY A 92 -10.69 -0.85 2.00
C GLY A 92 -12.06 -0.73 2.66
N ILE A 93 -12.71 0.41 2.47
CA ILE A 93 -14.13 0.62 2.80
C ILE A 93 -14.90 0.53 1.50
N GLU A 94 -15.74 -0.49 1.35
CA GLU A 94 -16.62 -0.65 0.21
C GLU A 94 -18.02 -0.19 0.54
N PHE A 95 -18.59 0.62 -0.35
CA PHE A 95 -19.94 1.17 -0.24
C PHE A 95 -20.90 0.42 -1.16
N HIS A 96 -22.20 0.47 -0.87
CA HIS A 96 -23.22 -0.12 -1.75
C HIS A 96 -23.27 0.56 -3.12
N LYS A 97 -22.97 1.86 -3.16
CA LYS A 97 -22.96 2.70 -4.36
C LYS A 97 -21.68 3.54 -4.41
N ASP A 98 -21.17 3.78 -5.61
CA ASP A 98 -19.95 4.55 -5.82
C ASP A 98 -20.12 6.04 -5.52
N GLU A 99 -21.32 6.61 -5.72
CA GLU A 99 -21.58 8.00 -5.37
C GLU A 99 -21.36 8.27 -3.87
N VAL A 100 -21.72 7.32 -3.02
CA VAL A 100 -21.50 7.41 -1.57
C VAL A 100 -19.99 7.41 -1.24
N GLY A 101 -19.21 6.60 -1.95
CA GLY A 101 -17.75 6.60 -1.83
C GLY A 101 -17.12 7.93 -2.26
N TYR A 102 -17.59 8.54 -3.33
CA TYR A 102 -17.13 9.86 -3.78
C TYR A 102 -17.47 10.96 -2.78
N GLU A 103 -18.69 10.98 -2.25
CA GLU A 103 -19.10 11.92 -1.20
C GLU A 103 -18.29 11.74 0.07
N PHE A 104 -18.04 10.50 0.48
CA PHE A 104 -17.19 10.17 1.63
C PHE A 104 -15.77 10.70 1.46
N SER A 105 -15.14 10.43 0.30
CA SER A 105 -13.80 10.92 -0.01
C SER A 105 -13.73 12.46 0.01
N LYS A 106 -14.71 13.12 -0.59
CA LYS A 106 -14.82 14.59 -0.58
C LYS A 106 -14.98 15.14 0.84
N ALA A 107 -15.86 14.55 1.64
CA ALA A 107 -16.10 14.99 3.01
C ALA A 107 -14.86 14.82 3.91
N LEU A 108 -14.06 13.78 3.69
CA LEU A 108 -12.76 13.63 4.36
C LEU A 108 -11.75 14.67 3.87
N PHE A 109 -11.72 14.95 2.57
CA PHE A 109 -10.85 15.99 2.00
C PHE A 109 -11.17 17.39 2.56
N ASP A 110 -12.45 17.73 2.70
CA ASP A 110 -12.91 18.98 3.33
C ASP A 110 -12.47 19.09 4.81
N LYS A 111 -12.16 17.95 5.45
CA LYS A 111 -11.60 17.87 6.81
C LYS A 111 -10.07 17.77 6.84
N GLY A 112 -9.40 17.88 5.69
CA GLY A 112 -7.94 17.77 5.57
C GLY A 112 -7.41 16.33 5.61
N ILE A 113 -8.26 15.33 5.40
CA ILE A 113 -7.89 13.91 5.39
C ILE A 113 -7.90 13.41 3.94
N LEU A 114 -6.72 13.06 3.42
CA LEU A 114 -6.58 12.56 2.05
C LEU A 114 -6.83 11.06 1.97
N VAL A 115 -7.84 10.68 1.21
CA VAL A 115 -8.12 9.29 0.80
C VAL A 115 -8.38 9.24 -0.71
N ALA A 116 -8.46 8.05 -1.28
CA ALA A 116 -8.72 7.88 -2.70
C ALA A 116 -9.50 6.59 -3.00
N GLY A 117 -10.07 6.50 -4.19
CA GLY A 117 -10.63 5.25 -4.71
C GLY A 117 -9.55 4.22 -5.05
N THR A 118 -10.00 3.03 -5.47
CA THR A 118 -9.15 2.02 -6.10
C THR A 118 -9.24 2.10 -7.62
N LEU A 119 -8.22 1.60 -8.34
CA LEU A 119 -8.20 1.67 -9.80
C LEU A 119 -9.23 0.74 -10.48
N ILE A 120 -9.61 -0.36 -9.82
CA ILE A 120 -10.42 -1.44 -10.42
C ILE A 120 -11.77 -1.67 -9.73
N ASN A 121 -12.06 -0.98 -8.62
CA ASN A 121 -13.36 -0.99 -7.96
C ASN A 121 -13.75 0.43 -7.57
N SER A 122 -14.75 0.99 -8.27
CA SER A 122 -15.26 2.35 -8.05
C SER A 122 -16.00 2.52 -6.72
N LYS A 123 -16.46 1.43 -6.11
CA LYS A 123 -17.20 1.44 -4.84
C LYS A 123 -16.30 1.40 -3.61
N THR A 124 -15.00 1.23 -3.78
CA THR A 124 -14.05 1.09 -2.66
C THR A 124 -13.18 2.34 -2.52
N ILE A 125 -13.17 2.91 -1.31
CA ILE A 125 -12.21 3.91 -0.88
C ILE A 125 -11.08 3.22 -0.10
N ARG A 126 -9.84 3.47 -0.51
CA ARG A 126 -8.65 2.94 0.15
C ARG A 126 -8.21 3.89 1.27
N ILE A 127 -7.84 3.28 2.39
CA ILE A 127 -7.17 3.92 3.52
C ILE A 127 -5.82 3.23 3.64
N GLU A 128 -4.76 3.93 3.25
CA GLU A 128 -3.39 3.43 3.15
C GLU A 128 -2.43 4.49 3.75
N PRO A 129 -2.45 4.70 5.07
CA PRO A 129 -1.53 5.62 5.74
C PRO A 129 -0.09 5.11 5.70
N SER A 130 0.85 6.00 6.02
CA SER A 130 2.28 5.72 6.14
C SER A 130 2.61 4.74 7.25
#